data_AF-A0A7J3XFM8-F1
#
_entry.id   AF-A0A7J3XFM8-F1
#
_cell.length_a   1.000
_cell.length_b   1.000
_cell.length_c   1.000
_cell.angle_alpha   90.00
_cell.angle_beta   90.00
_cell.angle_gamma   90.00
#
_symmetry.space_group_name_H-M   'P 1'
#
loop_
_entity.id
_entity.type
_entity.pdbx_description
1 polymer ?
#
loop_
_entity_poly.entity_id
_entity_poly.type
_entity_poly.pdbx_seq_one_letter_code
_entity_poly.pdbx_strand_id
1 'polypeptide(L)'
;TRFFTGYRRVALEEGEILKEIVVGKRAWSGWSYVKLGRRSSFTLSVVSVVTLVAVRNGVFEDVRIALNSVAPTPIRAYTAEEYLRGREVSPSALEKAAEIAREEVSPIDDVRASAWYRREMVYRLTLDSLRSSLGWS
;
A
#
# COMPACT_ATOMS: atom_id res chain seq x y z
N THR A 1 -16.26 -0.10 -6.45
CA THR A 1 -16.31 -1.40 -7.15
C THR A 1 -15.05 -2.20 -6.88
N ARG A 2 -15.17 -3.51 -6.64
CA ARG A 2 -14.03 -4.40 -6.36
C ARG A 2 -13.70 -5.23 -7.61
N PHE A 3 -12.63 -4.89 -8.32
CA PHE A 3 -12.21 -5.60 -9.55
C PHE A 3 -11.50 -6.92 -9.26
N PHE A 4 -10.64 -6.97 -8.23
CA PHE A 4 -9.97 -8.20 -7.81
C PHE A 4 -10.83 -8.97 -6.80
N THR A 5 -11.35 -10.12 -7.21
CA THR A 5 -12.31 -10.93 -6.43
C THR A 5 -11.65 -12.14 -5.74
N GLY A 6 -10.39 -12.41 -6.04
CA GLY A 6 -9.59 -13.44 -5.36
C GLY A 6 -8.30 -13.75 -6.09
N TYR A 7 -7.58 -14.76 -5.60
CA TYR A 7 -6.35 -15.23 -6.27
C TYR A 7 -6.67 -15.67 -7.70
N ARG A 8 -6.01 -15.04 -8.68
CA ARG A 8 -6.23 -15.26 -10.12
C ARG A 8 -7.69 -15.07 -10.57
N ARG A 9 -8.48 -14.27 -9.85
CA ARG A 9 -9.88 -13.96 -10.18
C ARG A 9 -10.11 -12.44 -10.25
N VAL A 10 -10.77 -12.03 -11.32
CA VAL A 10 -11.20 -10.64 -11.56
C VAL A 10 -12.70 -10.62 -11.85
N ALA A 11 -13.34 -9.47 -11.69
CA ALA A 11 -14.73 -9.24 -12.03
C ALA A 11 -14.87 -8.97 -13.53
N LEU A 12 -14.62 -10.01 -14.35
CA LEU A 12 -14.89 -10.04 -15.79
C LEU A 12 -15.72 -11.30 -16.08
N GLU A 13 -16.76 -11.15 -16.89
CA GLU A 13 -17.54 -12.24 -17.47
C GLU A 13 -16.91 -12.75 -18.78
N GLU A 14 -17.43 -13.86 -19.31
CA GLU A 14 -16.97 -14.40 -20.58
C GLU A 14 -17.22 -13.42 -21.73
N GLY A 15 -16.18 -13.15 -22.54
CA GLY A 15 -16.24 -12.19 -23.63
C GLY A 15 -16.01 -10.72 -23.20
N GLU A 16 -15.92 -10.42 -21.91
CA GLU A 16 -15.58 -9.07 -21.45
C GLU A 16 -14.07 -8.76 -21.58
N ILE A 17 -13.77 -7.49 -21.87
CA ILE A 17 -12.40 -6.97 -21.93
C ILE A 17 -12.28 -5.71 -21.08
N LEU A 18 -11.17 -5.58 -20.35
CA LEU A 18 -10.84 -4.32 -19.65
C LEU A 18 -10.53 -3.25 -20.70
N LYS A 19 -11.45 -2.29 -20.85
CA LYS A 19 -11.32 -1.22 -21.85
C LYS A 19 -10.57 0.00 -21.33
N GLU A 20 -10.85 0.43 -20.10
CA GLU A 20 -10.32 1.69 -19.56
C GLU A 20 -10.09 1.63 -18.05
N ILE A 21 -9.20 2.51 -17.58
CA ILE A 21 -9.00 2.80 -16.16
C ILE A 21 -9.16 4.30 -15.98
N VAL A 22 -10.18 4.70 -15.23
CA VAL A 22 -10.43 6.11 -14.92
C VAL A 22 -9.76 6.48 -13.61
N VAL A 23 -8.77 7.36 -13.67
CA VAL A 23 -8.08 7.88 -12.48
C VAL A 23 -8.59 9.29 -12.20
N GLY A 24 -9.26 9.45 -11.07
CA GLY A 24 -9.80 10.75 -10.65
C GLY A 24 -8.68 11.77 -10.40
N LYS A 25 -8.88 13.01 -10.86
CA LYS A 25 -8.00 14.13 -10.52
C LYS A 25 -8.25 14.53 -9.07
N ARG A 26 -7.23 14.38 -8.21
CA ARG A 26 -7.21 14.92 -6.86
C ARG A 26 -5.87 15.61 -6.64
N ALA A 27 -5.88 16.73 -5.92
CA ALA A 27 -4.67 17.37 -5.45
C ALA A 27 -4.07 16.53 -4.31
N TRP A 28 -3.11 15.68 -4.64
CA TRP A 28 -2.27 15.00 -3.67
C TRP A 28 -1.07 15.88 -3.35
N SER A 29 -0.69 15.94 -2.08
CA SER A 29 0.54 16.61 -1.63
C SER A 29 1.78 15.81 -2.02
N GLY A 30 1.65 14.48 -2.13
CA GLY A 30 2.73 13.63 -2.60
C GLY A 30 2.33 12.16 -2.70
N TRP A 31 3.25 11.38 -3.24
CA TRP A 31 3.11 9.95 -3.42
C TRP A 31 4.45 9.24 -3.33
N SER A 32 4.43 7.94 -3.06
CA SER A 32 5.60 7.09 -3.10
C SER A 32 5.24 5.68 -3.54
N TYR A 33 6.16 5.02 -4.23
CA TYR A 33 6.11 3.60 -4.52
C TYR A 33 7.41 2.94 -4.08
N VAL A 34 7.31 1.95 -3.21
CA VAL A 34 8.45 1.19 -2.72
C VAL A 34 8.26 -0.28 -3.07
N LYS A 35 9.27 -0.86 -3.72
CA LYS A 35 9.28 -2.28 -4.11
C LYS A 35 10.48 -2.99 -3.52
N LEU A 36 10.21 -4.06 -2.78
CA LEU A 36 11.21 -5.02 -2.35
C LEU A 36 11.21 -6.22 -3.30
N GLY A 37 12.36 -6.52 -3.88
CA GLY A 37 12.63 -7.72 -4.67
C GLY A 37 13.88 -8.44 -4.15
N ARG A 38 14.13 -9.68 -4.58
CA ARG A 38 15.34 -10.44 -4.19
C ARG A 38 16.64 -9.91 -4.81
N ARG A 39 16.53 -9.10 -5.86
CA ARG A 39 17.62 -8.44 -6.58
C ARG A 39 17.12 -7.12 -7.15
N SER A 40 18.04 -6.23 -7.49
CA SER A 40 17.73 -4.85 -7.94
C SER A 40 17.02 -4.77 -9.29
N SER A 41 17.07 -5.80 -10.13
CA SER A 41 16.44 -5.76 -11.48
C SER A 41 15.80 -7.09 -11.89
N PHE A 42 14.80 -7.03 -12.76
CA PHE A 42 14.07 -8.18 -13.34
C PHE A 42 13.63 -9.22 -12.29
N THR A 43 12.87 -8.81 -11.28
CA THR A 43 12.35 -9.73 -10.26
C THR A 43 10.92 -9.40 -9.82
N LEU A 44 10.20 -10.44 -9.40
CA LEU A 44 8.89 -10.32 -8.79
C LEU A 44 9.00 -9.67 -7.41
N SER A 45 8.04 -8.80 -7.08
CA SER A 45 7.99 -8.15 -5.78
C SER A 45 7.72 -9.16 -4.67
N VAL A 46 8.56 -9.14 -3.64
CA VAL A 46 8.30 -9.80 -2.35
C VAL A 46 7.23 -8.99 -1.60
N VAL A 47 7.41 -7.68 -1.51
CA VAL A 47 6.42 -6.73 -0.99
C VAL A 47 6.50 -5.49 -1.86
N SER A 48 5.38 -4.83 -2.14
CA SER A 48 5.42 -3.45 -2.61
C SER A 48 4.28 -2.63 -2.05
N VAL A 49 4.62 -1.40 -1.65
CA VAL A 49 3.73 -0.44 -1.01
C VAL A 49 3.62 0.79 -1.89
N VAL A 50 2.42 1.32 -2.05
CA VAL A 50 2.17 2.63 -2.65
C VAL A 50 1.47 3.49 -1.61
N THR A 51 1.91 4.74 -1.44
CA THR A 51 1.21 5.74 -0.64
C THR A 51 0.82 6.94 -1.51
N LEU A 52 -0.35 7.50 -1.25
CA LEU A 52 -0.80 8.81 -1.72
C LEU A 52 -1.21 9.61 -0.48
N VAL A 53 -0.72 10.84 -0.32
CA VAL A 53 -1.05 11.69 0.83
C VAL A 53 -1.57 13.04 0.37
N ALA A 54 -2.62 13.53 1.00
CA ALA A 54 -3.11 14.90 0.90
C ALA A 54 -3.02 15.52 2.29
N VAL A 55 -2.22 16.56 2.43
CA VAL A 55 -1.93 17.24 3.69
C VAL A 55 -2.25 18.72 3.54
N ARG A 56 -3.03 19.25 4.49
CA ARG A 56 -3.34 20.68 4.60
C ARG A 56 -3.04 21.14 6.02
N ASN A 57 -2.26 22.21 6.16
CA ASN A 57 -1.88 22.77 7.46
C ASN A 57 -1.28 21.74 8.43
N GLY A 58 -0.44 20.83 7.92
CA GLY A 58 0.19 19.79 8.75
C GLY A 58 -0.74 18.64 9.17
N VAL A 59 -1.96 18.56 8.64
CA VAL A 59 -2.94 17.51 8.94
C VAL A 59 -3.23 16.67 7.69
N PHE A 60 -3.34 15.36 7.84
CA PHE A 60 -3.77 14.46 6.78
C PHE A 60 -5.25 14.66 6.44
N GLU A 61 -5.55 15.24 5.27
CA GLU A 61 -6.91 15.30 4.75
C GLU A 61 -7.38 13.97 4.17
N ASP A 62 -6.47 13.28 3.48
CA ASP A 62 -6.71 11.95 2.93
C ASP A 62 -5.38 11.22 2.77
N VAL A 63 -5.42 9.90 2.93
CA VAL A 63 -4.28 9.01 2.76
C VAL A 63 -4.77 7.74 2.10
N ARG A 64 -3.98 7.23 1.15
CA ARG A 64 -4.21 5.91 0.54
C ARG A 64 -2.94 5.09 0.63
N ILE A 65 -3.06 3.87 1.13
CA ILE A 65 -1.97 2.92 1.33
C ILE A 65 -2.38 1.63 0.62
N ALA A 66 -1.75 1.33 -0.51
CA ALA A 66 -1.96 0.08 -1.24
C ALA A 66 -0.81 -0.89 -0.98
N LEU A 67 -1.16 -2.13 -0.64
CA LEU A 67 -0.22 -3.21 -0.30
C LEU A 67 -0.36 -4.34 -1.32
N ASN A 68 0.77 -4.83 -1.82
CA ASN A 68 0.82 -5.86 -2.87
C ASN A 68 1.77 -7.00 -2.49
N SER A 69 1.53 -8.19 -3.06
CA SER A 69 2.26 -9.43 -2.74
C SER A 69 2.16 -9.90 -1.28
N VAL A 70 1.15 -9.43 -0.55
CA VAL A 70 0.96 -9.70 0.89
C VAL A 70 -0.45 -10.14 1.26
N ALA A 71 -1.26 -10.48 0.25
CA ALA A 71 -2.60 -11.04 0.36
C ALA A 71 -2.97 -11.72 -0.99
N PRO A 72 -4.06 -12.50 -1.06
CA PRO A 72 -4.51 -13.14 -2.31
C PRO A 72 -4.80 -12.18 -3.46
N THR A 73 -5.11 -10.91 -3.15
CA THR A 73 -5.29 -9.80 -4.10
C THR A 73 -4.48 -8.58 -3.63
N PRO A 74 -4.26 -7.56 -4.47
CA PRO A 74 -3.90 -6.24 -3.98
C PRO A 74 -4.94 -5.77 -2.95
N ILE A 75 -4.48 -5.17 -1.85
CA ILE A 75 -5.35 -4.65 -0.80
C ILE A 75 -5.00 -3.20 -0.46
N ARG A 76 -5.94 -2.54 0.21
CA ARG A 76 -5.74 -1.24 0.84
C ARG A 76 -5.67 -1.45 2.35
N ALA A 77 -4.76 -0.75 3.01
CA ALA A 77 -4.67 -0.74 4.47
C ALA A 77 -5.68 0.27 5.03
N TYR A 78 -6.97 -0.03 4.89
CA TYR A 78 -8.05 0.90 5.21
C TYR A 78 -7.99 1.32 6.68
N THR A 79 -7.64 0.42 7.59
CA THR A 79 -7.57 0.74 9.01
C THR A 79 -6.44 1.74 9.29
N ALA A 80 -5.29 1.58 8.63
CA ALA A 80 -4.19 2.53 8.71
C ALA A 80 -4.53 3.90 8.10
N GLU A 81 -5.28 3.92 6.99
CA GLU A 81 -5.75 5.14 6.34
C GLU A 81 -6.74 5.93 7.19
N GLU A 82 -7.75 5.23 7.74
CA GLU A 82 -8.72 5.83 8.67
C GLU A 82 -8.02 6.35 9.93
N TYR A 83 -7.02 5.62 10.43
CA TYR A 83 -6.23 6.07 11.57
C TYR A 83 -5.52 7.41 11.28
N LEU A 84 -4.91 7.58 10.10
CA LEU A 84 -4.18 8.80 9.75
C LEU A 84 -5.10 9.99 9.43
N ARG A 85 -6.29 9.75 8.86
CA ARG A 85 -7.16 10.84 8.41
C ARG A 85 -7.56 11.76 9.57
N GLY A 86 -7.38 13.06 9.39
CA GLY A 86 -7.65 14.09 10.40
C GLY A 86 -6.59 14.22 11.48
N ARG A 87 -5.52 13.40 11.46
CA ARG A 87 -4.40 13.52 12.40
C ARG A 87 -3.31 14.44 11.87
N GLU A 88 -2.59 15.06 12.80
CA GLU A 88 -1.36 15.78 12.50
C GLU A 88 -0.29 14.82 11.96
N VAL A 89 0.49 15.32 11.00
CA VAL A 89 1.62 14.61 10.44
C VAL A 89 2.75 14.60 11.48
N SER A 90 3.05 13.42 12.04
CA SER A 90 4.11 13.24 13.02
C SER A 90 4.78 11.87 12.87
N PRO A 91 6.06 11.72 13.30
CA PRO A 91 6.76 10.43 13.23
C PRO A 91 5.99 9.29 13.93
N SER A 92 5.41 9.55 15.09
CA SER A 92 4.63 8.55 15.85
C SER A 92 3.34 8.15 15.15
N ALA A 93 2.66 9.08 14.46
CA ALA A 93 1.48 8.76 13.64
C ALA A 93 1.86 7.85 12.46
N LEU A 94 3.00 8.11 11.80
CA LEU A 94 3.48 7.27 10.70
C LEU A 94 3.84 5.86 11.17
N GLU A 95 4.56 5.75 12.30
CA GLU A 95 4.92 4.47 12.92
C GLU A 95 3.68 3.66 13.28
N LYS A 96 2.68 4.30 13.92
CA LYS A 96 1.46 3.60 14.28
C LYS A 96 0.65 3.14 13.08
N ALA A 97 0.58 3.94 12.01
CA ALA A 97 -0.08 3.55 10.77
C ALA A 97 0.62 2.36 10.10
N ALA A 98 1.96 2.33 10.13
CA ALA A 98 2.74 1.21 9.62
C ALA A 98 2.50 -0.08 10.43
N GLU A 99 2.37 0.01 11.77
CA GLU A 99 1.97 -1.14 12.61
C GLU A 99 0.60 -1.67 12.20
N ILE A 100 -0.38 -0.78 12.07
CA ILE A 100 -1.74 -1.17 11.67
C ILE A 100 -1.72 -1.86 10.29
N ALA A 101 -1.00 -1.28 9.32
CA ALA A 101 -0.88 -1.87 7.98
C ALA A 101 -0.24 -3.28 7.99
N ARG A 102 0.68 -3.55 8.92
CA ARG A 102 1.26 -4.89 9.12
C ARG A 102 0.22 -5.90 9.60
N GLU A 103 -0.70 -5.50 10.46
CA GLU A 103 -1.76 -6.39 10.97
C GLU A 103 -2.86 -6.66 9.93
N GLU A 104 -3.02 -5.80 8.92
CA GLU A 104 -4.03 -5.95 7.86
C GLU A 104 -3.65 -6.96 6.76
N VAL A 105 -2.43 -7.48 6.75
CA VAL A 105 -1.95 -8.40 5.71
C VAL A 105 -2.02 -9.87 6.10
N SER A 106 -2.25 -10.73 5.11
CA SER A 106 -2.28 -12.19 5.26
C SER A 106 -1.39 -12.88 4.22
N PRO A 107 -0.06 -12.67 4.29
CA PRO A 107 0.87 -13.27 3.35
C PRO A 107 1.03 -14.79 3.57
N ILE A 108 1.40 -15.49 2.49
CA ILE A 108 1.86 -16.89 2.53
C ILE A 108 3.38 -16.95 2.65
N ASP A 109 3.87 -18.11 3.08
CA ASP A 109 5.28 -18.50 2.89
C ASP A 109 5.50 -19.00 1.45
N ASP A 110 6.61 -18.60 0.84
CA ASP A 110 7.07 -19.18 -0.43
C ASP A 110 8.60 -19.16 -0.54
N VAL A 111 9.13 -19.65 -1.66
CA VAL A 111 10.57 -19.67 -1.96
C VAL A 111 11.21 -18.28 -1.99
N ARG A 112 10.41 -17.21 -2.06
CA ARG A 112 10.92 -15.84 -2.14
C ARG A 112 11.11 -15.25 -0.75
N ALA A 113 10.16 -15.48 0.16
CA ALA A 113 10.18 -15.01 1.54
C ALA A 113 9.11 -15.71 2.41
N SER A 114 9.37 -15.75 3.71
CA SER A 114 8.37 -16.18 4.70
C SER A 114 7.26 -15.15 4.88
N ALA A 115 6.10 -15.61 5.36
CA ALA A 115 4.96 -14.78 5.74
C ALA A 115 5.34 -13.79 6.84
N TRP A 116 6.14 -14.23 7.82
CA TRP A 116 6.69 -13.36 8.87
C TRP A 116 7.52 -12.22 8.28
N TYR A 117 8.47 -12.52 7.39
CA TYR A 117 9.33 -11.51 6.79
C TYR A 117 8.52 -10.51 5.96
N ARG A 118 7.51 -10.99 5.22
CA ARG A 118 6.59 -10.12 4.47
C ARG A 118 5.85 -9.14 5.39
N ARG A 119 5.39 -9.57 6.57
CA ARG A 119 4.75 -8.69 7.56
C ARG A 119 5.72 -7.61 8.05
N GLU A 120 6.92 -8.00 8.46
CA GLU A 120 7.93 -7.03 8.94
C GLU A 120 8.32 -6.03 7.85
N MET A 121 8.41 -6.48 6.60
CA MET A 121 8.66 -5.59 5.47
C MET A 121 7.45 -4.71 5.13
N VAL A 122 6.21 -5.13 5.37
CA VAL A 122 5.05 -4.25 5.23
C VAL A 122 5.16 -3.07 6.21
N TYR A 123 5.48 -3.34 7.48
CA TYR A 123 5.73 -2.28 8.46
C TYR A 123 6.80 -1.31 7.95
N ARG A 124 7.99 -1.83 7.64
CA ARG A 124 9.13 -1.00 7.27
C ARG A 124 8.88 -0.17 6.00
N LEU A 125 8.37 -0.80 4.95
CA LEU A 125 8.18 -0.13 3.66
C LEU A 125 6.97 0.82 3.68
N THR A 126 5.96 0.57 4.52
CA THR A 126 4.86 1.52 4.72
C THR A 126 5.38 2.79 5.39
N LEU A 127 6.19 2.66 6.44
CA LEU A 127 6.82 3.81 7.10
C LEU A 127 7.71 4.60 6.12
N ASP A 128 8.60 3.91 5.39
CA ASP A 128 9.50 4.53 4.42
C ASP A 128 8.71 5.21 3.28
N SER A 129 7.64 4.58 2.80
CA SER A 129 6.79 5.12 1.73
C SER A 129 5.97 6.33 2.20
N LEU A 130 5.43 6.32 3.42
CA LEU A 130 4.75 7.49 4.02
C LEU A 130 5.71 8.67 4.17
N ARG A 131 6.91 8.45 4.73
CA ARG A 131 7.96 9.50 4.84
C ARG A 131 8.33 10.07 3.47
N SER A 132 8.59 9.20 2.50
CA SER A 132 8.92 9.60 1.13
C SER A 132 7.79 10.42 0.48
N SER A 133 6.53 10.03 0.68
CA SER A 133 5.38 10.75 0.13
C SER A 133 5.16 12.14 0.75
N LEU A 134 5.73 12.37 1.93
CA LEU A 134 5.75 13.66 2.62
C LEU A 134 7.01 14.47 2.31
N GLY A 135 7.95 13.93 1.52
CA GLY A 135 9.25 14.54 1.25
C GLY A 135 10.21 14.52 2.45
N TRP A 136 9.98 13.64 3.44
CA TRP A 136 10.87 13.48 4.58
C TRP A 136 12.05 12.58 4.20
N SER A 137 13.27 13.04 4.51
CA SER A 137 14.53 12.31 4.32
C SER A 137 14.80 11.31 5.45
#